data_AF-A0A9D4GVD6-F1
#
_entry.id   AF-A0A9D4GVD6-F1
#
_cell.length_a   1.000
_cell.length_b   1.000
_cell.length_c   1.000
_cell.angle_alpha   90.00
_cell.angle_beta   90.00
_cell.angle_gamma   90.00
#
_symmetry.space_group_name_H-M   'P 1'
#
loop_
_entity.id
_entity.type
_entity.pdbx_description
1 polymer ?
#
loop_
_entity_poly.entity_id
_entity_poly.type
_entity_poly.pdbx_seq_one_letter_code
_entity_poly.pdbx_strand_id
1 'polypeptide(L)' 'MDCTNVLSKIGVTHDMTKAEREQNNELIDLAKGKTSNDNSGKFHFLVRGPPWARKIVKVAKQD' A
#
# COMPACT_ATOMS: atom_id res chain seq x y z
N MET A 1 -26.39 -3.28 -28.47
CA MET A 1 -26.52 -2.81 -27.08
C MET A 1 -25.46 -3.54 -26.30
N ASP A 2 -24.29 -2.92 -26.13
CA ASP A 2 -23.14 -3.55 -25.49
C ASP A 2 -23.26 -3.39 -23.99
N CYS A 3 -23.76 -4.43 -23.30
CA CYS A 3 -23.74 -4.52 -21.86
C CYS A 3 -22.33 -4.90 -21.39
N THR A 4 -21.39 -3.95 -21.43
CA THR A 4 -20.09 -4.14 -20.81
C THR A 4 -20.30 -4.20 -19.30
N ASN A 5 -20.15 -5.39 -18.73
CA ASN A 5 -20.13 -5.64 -17.29
C ASN A 5 -19.01 -4.81 -16.65
N VAL A 6 -19.33 -3.59 -16.21
CA VAL A 6 -18.49 -2.80 -15.32
C VAL A 6 -18.56 -3.48 -13.96
N LEU A 7 -17.72 -4.50 -13.76
CA LEU A 7 -17.45 -5.05 -12.43
C LEU A 7 -16.81 -3.94 -11.60
N SER A 8 -17.63 -3.18 -10.91
CA SER A 8 -17.20 -2.24 -9.88
C SER A 8 -16.44 -3.04 -8.82
N LYS A 9 -15.13 -2.83 -8.73
CA LYS A 9 -14.28 -3.46 -7.72
C LYS A 9 -14.78 -3.02 -6.33
N ILE A 10 -15.48 -3.91 -5.64
CA ILE A 10 -15.85 -3.70 -4.23
C ILE A 10 -14.56 -3.82 -3.42
N GLY A 11 -14.11 -2.70 -2.86
CA GLY A 11 -12.96 -2.65 -1.97
C GLY A 11 -13.36 -3.05 -0.57
N VAL A 12 -12.97 -4.26 -0.13
CA VAL A 12 -13.09 -4.65 1.27
C VAL A 12 -11.91 -4.06 2.03
N THR A 13 -12.21 -3.17 2.96
CA THR A 13 -11.19 -2.58 3.85
C THR A 13 -11.63 -2.76 5.29
N HIS A 14 -10.66 -2.80 6.21
CA HIS A 14 -10.97 -2.78 7.64
C HIS A 14 -11.69 -1.48 7.99
N ASP A 15 -12.60 -1.57 8.97
CA ASP A 15 -13.17 -0.37 9.57
C ASP A 15 -12.04 0.38 10.27
N MET A 16 -11.71 1.55 9.72
CA MET A 16 -10.63 2.41 10.19
C MET A 16 -11.22 3.80 10.35
N THR A 17 -10.91 4.42 11.48
CA THR A 17 -11.17 5.84 11.68
C THR A 17 -10.43 6.68 10.64
N LYS A 18 -10.86 7.93 10.47
CA LYS A 18 -10.21 8.87 9.54
C LYS A 18 -8.72 9.05 9.87
N ALA A 19 -8.40 9.22 11.16
CA ALA A 19 -7.03 9.40 11.62
C ALA A 19 -6.14 8.18 11.32
N GLU A 20 -6.64 6.97 11.55
CA GLU A 20 -5.90 5.73 11.23
C GLU A 20 -5.65 5.58 9.73
N ARG A 21 -6.62 6.01 8.90
CA ARG A 21 -6.47 6.01 7.44
C ARG A 21 -5.40 7.00 6.99
N GLU A 22 -5.37 8.20 7.57
CA GLU A 22 -4.36 9.22 7.29
C GLU A 22 -2.96 8.73 7.67
N GLN A 23 -2.78 8.23 8.89
CA GLN A 23 -1.51 7.64 9.34
C GLN A 23 -1.04 6.49 8.44
N ASN A 24 -1.98 5.65 7.99
CA ASN A 24 -1.65 4.59 7.06
C ASN A 24 -1.20 5.12 5.70
N ASN A 25 -1.87 6.14 5.17
CA ASN A 25 -1.48 6.75 3.90
C ASN A 25 -0.09 7.40 4.00
N GLU A 26 0.20 8.09 5.11
CA GLU A 26 1.53 8.65 5.38
C GLU A 26 2.62 7.56 5.38
N LEU A 27 2.38 6.42 6.04
CA LEU A 27 3.31 5.29 6.03
C LEU A 27 3.53 4.72 4.63
N ILE A 28 2.47 4.65 3.82
CA ILE A 28 2.55 4.17 2.43
C ILE A 28 3.37 5.14 1.59
N ASP A 29 3.15 6.44 1.73
CA ASP A 29 3.87 7.44 0.96
C ASP A 29 5.34 7.52 1.36
N LEU A 30 5.66 7.37 2.65
CA LEU A 30 7.04 7.21 3.14
C LEU A 30 7.70 5.96 2.57
N ALA A 31 6.98 4.84 2.48
CA ALA A 31 7.50 3.60 1.90
C ALA A 31 7.75 3.76 0.38
N LYS A 32 6.83 4.41 -0.34
CA LYS A 32 7.03 4.74 -1.76
C LYS A 32 8.23 5.65 -1.96
N GLY A 33 8.36 6.71 -1.18
CA GLY A 33 9.51 7.62 -1.24
C GLY A 33 10.84 6.88 -1.02
N LYS A 34 10.91 5.99 -0.03
CA LYS A 34 12.09 5.13 0.19
C LYS A 34 12.39 4.21 -0.98
N THR A 35 11.35 3.68 -1.63
CA THR A 35 11.50 2.84 -2.82
C THR A 35 12.01 3.63 -4.02
N SER A 36 11.46 4.82 -4.27
CA SER A 36 11.87 5.69 -5.38
C SER A 36 13.28 6.25 -5.21
N ASN A 37 13.71 6.49 -3.97
CA ASN A 37 15.07 6.96 -3.67
C ASN A 37 16.12 5.83 -3.71
N ASP A 38 15.68 4.57 -3.65
CA ASP A 38 16.57 3.42 -3.77
C ASP A 38 16.89 3.17 -5.26
N ASN A 39 17.91 3.86 -5.77
CA ASN A 39 18.41 3.76 -7.16
C ASN A 39 18.85 2.34 -7.56
N SER A 40 18.97 1.42 -6.60
CA SER A 40 19.37 0.04 -6.87
C SER A 40 18.29 -0.78 -7.59
N GLY A 41 17.00 -0.42 -7.50
CA GLY A 41 15.90 -1.16 -8.11
C GLY A 41 15.69 -2.60 -7.61
N LYS A 42 16.52 -3.07 -6.67
CA LYS A 42 16.49 -4.46 -6.14
C LYS A 42 15.49 -4.65 -5.01
N PHE A 43 15.02 -3.56 -4.40
CA PHE A 43 14.20 -3.62 -3.22
C PHE A 43 12.98 -2.71 -3.32
N HIS A 44 11.86 -3.18 -2.77
CA HIS A 44 10.65 -2.42 -2.56
C HIS A 44 10.41 -2.27 -1.05
N PHE A 45 10.04 -1.07 -0.62
CA PHE A 45 9.59 -0.82 0.73
C PHE A 45 8.06 -0.88 0.75
N LEU A 46 7.51 -1.78 1.57
CA LEU A 46 6.08 -2.02 1.69
C LEU A 46 5.63 -1.82 3.13
N VAL A 47 4.42 -1.32 3.33
CA VAL A 47 3.77 -1.30 4.65
C VAL A 47 3.12 -2.66 4.89
N ARG A 48 3.51 -3.35 5.96
CA ARG A 48 2.98 -4.66 6.36
C ARG A 48 2.64 -4.68 7.85
N GLY A 49 1.82 -5.64 8.24
CA GLY A 49 1.40 -5.85 9.63
C GLY A 49 -0.08 -5.51 9.87
N PRO A 50 -0.61 -5.87 11.04
CA PRO A 50 -1.98 -5.56 11.42
C PRO A 50 -2.16 -4.04 11.63
N PRO A 51 -3.41 -3.53 11.62
CA PRO A 51 -3.68 -2.09 11.74
C PRO A 51 -2.98 -1.40 12.91
N TRP A 52 -2.89 -2.07 14.07
CA TRP A 52 -2.25 -1.56 15.29
C TRP A 52 -0.71 -1.67 15.33
N ALA A 53 -0.08 -2.34 14.36
CA ALA A 53 1.37 -2.55 14.35
C ALA A 53 1.95 -2.53 12.93
N ARG A 54 1.51 -1.57 12.11
CA ARG A 54 2.05 -1.39 10.75
C ARG A 54 3.52 -0.96 10.79
N LYS A 55 4.33 -1.57 9.93
CA LYS A 55 5.75 -1.27 9.79
C LYS A 55 6.15 -1.24 8.31
N ILE A 56 7.13 -0.41 7.98
CA ILE A 56 7.75 -0.39 6.65
C ILE A 56 8.78 -1.52 6.60
N VAL A 57 8.60 -2.45 5.68
CA VAL A 57 9.47 -3.63 5.48
C VAL A 57 10.16 -3.49 4.13
N LYS A 58 11.47 -3.75 4.10
CA LYS A 58 12.26 -3.85 2.88
C LYS A 58 12.15 -5.27 2.33
N VAL A 59 11.63 -5.40 1.12
CA VAL A 59 11.41 -6.68 0.44
C VAL A 59 12.21 -6.69 -0.86
N ALA A 60 12.87 -7.80 -1.18
CA ALA A 60 13.54 -7.95 -2.46
C ALA A 60 12.49 -7.98 -3.59
N LYS A 61 12.76 -7.26 -4.68
CA LYS A 61 11.96 -7.35 -5.89
C LYS A 61 12.21 -8.74 -6.51
N GLN A 62 11.21 -9.62 -6.49
CA GLN A 62 11.26 -10.84 -7.27
C GLN A 62 10.87 -10.48 -8.70
N ASP A 63 11.78 -10.73 -9.64
CA ASP A 63 11.55 -10.65 -11.09
C ASP A 63 10.60 -11.76 -11.57
#